data_AF-A0A7V5WQP8-F1
#
_entry.id   AF-A0A7V5WQP8-F1
#
_cell.length_a   1.000
_cell.length_b   1.000
_cell.length_c   1.000
_cell.angle_alpha   90.00
_cell.angle_beta   90.00
_cell.angle_gamma   90.00
#
_symmetry.space_group_name_H-M   'P 1'
#
loop_
_entity.id
_entity.type
_entity.pdbx_description
1 polymer ?
#
loop_
_entity_poly.entity_id
_entity_poly.type
_entity_poly.pdbx_seq_one_letter_code
_entity_poly.pdbx_strand_id
1 'polypeptide(L)' 'MSQLRKDPFGPTWVVFSPEIGLETSDFDSVNRTSDSSILAPGNEIFLDKEIYALRPNGSKKNQPNWKIRVIENPDG' A
#
# COMPACT_ATOMS: atom_id res chain seq x y z
N MET A 1 27.44 14.50 9.28
CA MET A 1 27.76 15.55 8.29
C MET A 1 26.78 15.39 7.16
N SER A 2 25.91 16.37 6.99
CA SER A 2 24.88 16.38 5.95
C SER A 2 25.47 16.63 4.56
N GLN A 3 24.88 15.99 3.54
CA GLN A 3 25.26 16.15 2.13
C GLN A 3 24.02 16.41 1.29
N LEU A 4 24.17 17.19 0.21
CA LEU A 4 23.15 17.32 -0.83
C LEU A 4 23.52 16.44 -2.03
N ARG A 5 22.60 15.58 -2.47
CA ARG A 5 22.78 14.69 -3.62
C ARG A 5 21.69 14.94 -4.65
N LYS A 6 22.05 15.01 -5.93
CA LYS A 6 21.07 15.12 -7.01
C LYS A 6 20.45 13.74 -7.28
N ASP A 7 19.13 13.68 -7.40
CA ASP A 7 18.45 12.48 -7.86
C ASP A 7 18.83 12.21 -9.33
N PRO A 8 19.34 11.02 -9.68
CA PRO A 8 19.67 10.70 -11.07
C PRO A 8 18.43 10.55 -11.97
N PHE A 9 17.24 10.30 -11.42
CA PHE A 9 16.02 10.05 -12.19
C PHE A 9 15.09 11.28 -12.28
N GLY A 10 15.22 12.23 -11.37
CA GLY A 10 14.36 13.43 -11.28
C GLY A 10 15.13 14.74 -11.16
N PRO A 11 14.44 15.90 -11.23
CA PRO A 11 15.06 17.22 -11.09
C PRO A 11 15.29 17.62 -9.62
N THR A 12 15.15 16.69 -8.68
CA THR A 12 15.12 16.98 -7.24
C THR A 12 16.50 16.80 -6.61
N TRP A 13 16.75 17.56 -5.55
CA TRP A 13 17.90 17.36 -4.67
C TRP A 13 17.45 16.71 -3.36
N VAL A 14 18.24 15.75 -2.88
CA VAL A 14 17.99 15.00 -1.66
C VAL A 14 19.04 15.38 -0.63
N VAL A 15 18.59 15.70 0.59
CA VAL A 15 19.47 15.87 1.74
C VAL A 15 19.72 14.49 2.36
N PHE A 16 20.99 14.16 2.59
CA PHE A 16 21.42 12.95 3.26
C PHE A 16 22.12 13.33 4.57
N SER A 17 21.48 13.03 5.71
CA SER A 17 21.95 13.36 7.05
C SER A 17 21.75 12.17 8.01
N PRO A 18 22.72 11.23 8.09
CA PRO A 18 22.59 10.04 8.93
C PRO A 18 22.30 10.34 10.40
N GLU A 19 22.80 11.47 10.91
CA GLU A 19 22.60 11.93 12.29
C GLU A 19 21.13 12.14 12.68
N ILE A 20 20.25 12.53 11.76
CA ILE A 20 18.84 12.86 12.08
C ILE A 20 18.06 11.62 12.54
N GLY A 21 18.38 10.44 12.00
CA GLY A 21 17.72 9.19 12.38
C GLY A 21 18.15 8.63 13.74
N LEU A 22 19.18 9.21 14.36
CA LEU A 22 19.68 8.83 15.69
C LEU A 22 19.02 9.64 16.81
N GLU A 23 18.37 10.75 16.47
CA GLU A 23 17.66 11.56 17.45
C GLU A 23 16.41 10.82 17.93
N THR A 24 16.11 10.95 19.23
CA THR A 24 14.92 10.35 19.82
C THR A 24 13.67 11.02 19.25
N SER A 25 12.77 10.24 18.68
CA SER A 25 11.47 10.72 18.23
C SER A 25 10.53 10.89 19.44
N ASP A 26 9.93 12.07 19.57
CA ASP A 26 8.81 12.31 20.51
C ASP A 26 7.51 11.62 20.05
N PHE A 27 7.48 11.08 18.84
CA PHE A 27 6.34 10.34 18.28
C PHE A 27 6.53 8.84 18.44
N ASP A 28 5.54 8.20 19.04
CA ASP A 28 5.40 6.75 19.08
C ASP A 28 4.93 6.17 17.73
N SER A 29 5.14 4.87 17.55
CA SER A 29 4.52 4.16 16.42
C SER A 29 2.99 4.21 16.55
N VAL A 30 2.33 4.73 15.51
CA VAL A 30 0.86 4.69 15.44
C VAL A 30 0.42 3.23 15.36
N ASN A 31 -0.37 2.79 16.35
CA ASN A 31 -1.03 1.49 16.31
C ASN A 31 -1.97 1.48 15.10
N ARG A 32 -1.77 0.53 14.18
CA ARG A 32 -2.71 0.31 13.08
C ARG A 32 -4.02 -0.23 13.66
N THR A 33 -5.08 0.56 13.60
CA THR A 33 -6.44 0.06 13.81
C THR A 33 -6.75 -1.00 12.76
N SER A 34 -7.30 -2.13 13.19
CA SER A 34 -7.72 -3.22 12.30
C SER A 34 -9.08 -2.93 11.67
N ASP A 35 -9.27 -1.72 11.14
CA ASP A 35 -10.51 -1.41 10.43
C ASP A 35 -10.57 -2.32 9.20
N SER A 36 -11.69 -3.03 9.04
CA SER A 36 -11.90 -3.91 7.91
C SER A 36 -11.95 -3.07 6.63
N SER A 37 -10.85 -3.08 5.88
CA SER A 37 -10.76 -2.37 4.60
C SER A 37 -11.78 -2.93 3.60
N ILE A 38 -12.29 -2.09 2.70
CA ILE A 38 -13.10 -2.53 1.54
C ILE A 38 -12.34 -3.53 0.65
N LEU A 39 -10.99 -3.52 0.71
CA LEU A 39 -10.14 -4.45 -0.03
C LEU A 39 -10.02 -5.83 0.65
N ALA A 40 -10.54 -5.99 1.87
CA ALA A 40 -10.49 -7.27 2.57
C ALA A 40 -11.40 -8.32 1.89
N PRO A 41 -11.04 -9.62 1.94
CA PRO A 41 -11.93 -10.69 1.50
C PRO A 41 -13.29 -10.62 2.22
N GLY A 42 -14.39 -10.78 1.49
CA GLY A 42 -15.77 -10.64 2.00
C GLY A 42 -16.42 -9.30 1.65
N ASN A 43 -15.62 -8.29 1.29
CA ASN A 43 -16.09 -6.95 0.93
C ASN A 43 -16.17 -6.74 -0.60
N GLU A 44 -16.22 -7.82 -1.38
CA GLU A 44 -16.29 -7.81 -2.85
C GLU A 44 -17.43 -6.95 -3.42
N ILE A 45 -18.55 -6.89 -2.70
CA ILE A 45 -19.75 -6.17 -3.14
C ILE A 45 -19.54 -4.66 -3.22
N PHE A 46 -18.51 -4.13 -2.54
CA PHE A 46 -18.15 -2.72 -2.62
C PHE A 46 -17.20 -2.44 -3.79
N LEU A 47 -16.73 -3.48 -4.49
CA LEU A 47 -15.71 -3.42 -5.53
C LEU A 47 -16.17 -4.24 -6.75
N ASP A 48 -17.12 -3.69 -7.50
CA ASP A 48 -17.84 -4.42 -8.56
C ASP A 48 -16.96 -4.79 -9.77
N LYS A 49 -15.77 -4.21 -9.89
CA LYS A 49 -14.93 -4.27 -11.10
C LYS A 49 -13.65 -5.09 -10.91
N GLU A 50 -13.80 -6.38 -10.58
CA GLU A 50 -12.68 -7.32 -10.65
C GLU A 50 -12.24 -7.52 -12.11
N ILE A 51 -10.99 -7.15 -12.41
CA ILE A 51 -10.32 -7.37 -13.69
C ILE A 51 -9.76 -8.80 -13.72
N TYR A 52 -9.08 -9.20 -12.63
CA TYR A 52 -8.44 -10.52 -12.52
C TYR A 52 -8.29 -10.95 -11.05
N ALA A 53 -8.24 -12.25 -10.80
CA ALA A 53 -7.92 -12.79 -9.48
C ALA A 53 -7.13 -14.10 -9.57
N LEU A 54 -6.08 -14.21 -8.74
CA LEU A 54 -5.39 -15.46 -8.48
C LEU A 54 -6.11 -16.21 -7.37
N ARG A 55 -6.79 -17.32 -7.71
CA ARG A 55 -7.62 -18.11 -6.78
C ARG A 55 -7.52 -19.61 -7.06
N PRO A 56 -7.84 -20.48 -6.09
CA PRO A 56 -7.96 -21.92 -6.32
C PRO A 56 -8.97 -22.24 -7.42
N ASN A 57 -8.74 -23.34 -8.16
CA ASN A 57 -9.65 -23.79 -9.21
C ASN A 57 -11.07 -23.96 -8.68
N GLY A 58 -12.04 -23.36 -9.37
CA GLY A 58 -13.47 -23.43 -9.02
C GLY A 58 -14.01 -22.28 -8.16
N SER A 59 -13.15 -21.39 -7.64
CA SER A 59 -13.64 -20.17 -6.98
C SER A 59 -14.23 -19.19 -7.99
N LYS A 60 -15.33 -18.52 -7.62
CA LYS A 60 -16.11 -17.63 -8.52
C LYS A 60 -15.53 -16.21 -8.55
N LYS A 61 -15.82 -15.49 -9.63
CA LYS A 61 -15.58 -14.03 -9.76
C LYS A 61 -16.29 -13.28 -8.63
N ASN A 62 -15.68 -12.22 -8.10
CA ASN A 62 -16.27 -11.38 -7.05
C ASN A 62 -16.73 -12.19 -5.82
N GLN A 63 -15.95 -13.19 -5.43
CA GLN A 63 -16.15 -13.94 -4.19
C GLN A 63 -14.88 -13.93 -3.35
N PRO A 64 -14.97 -14.15 -2.03
CA PRO A 64 -13.81 -14.41 -1.19
C PRO A 64 -13.09 -15.70 -1.65
N ASN A 65 -11.89 -15.98 -1.12
CA ASN A 65 -11.01 -17.11 -1.47
C ASN A 65 -10.05 -16.88 -2.65
N TRP A 66 -9.66 -15.63 -2.89
CA TRP A 66 -8.53 -15.27 -3.74
C TRP A 66 -7.27 -15.07 -2.87
N LYS A 67 -6.10 -15.27 -3.46
CA LYS A 67 -4.80 -14.90 -2.87
C LYS A 67 -4.47 -13.44 -3.16
N ILE A 68 -4.71 -13.02 -4.40
CA ILE A 68 -4.49 -11.67 -4.91
C ILE A 68 -5.58 -11.36 -5.94
N ARG A 69 -5.96 -10.10 -6.05
CA ARG A 69 -6.86 -9.61 -7.09
C ARG A 69 -6.44 -8.25 -7.61
N VAL A 70 -6.82 -8.04 -8.86
CA VAL A 70 -6.69 -6.79 -9.60
C VAL A 70 -8.10 -6.26 -9.80
N ILE A 71 -8.32 -5.05 -9.31
CA ILE A 71 -9.58 -4.32 -9.40
C ILE A 71 -9.31 -2.98 -10.08
N GLU A 72 -10.33 -2.38 -10.68
CA GLU A 72 -10.24 -0.96 -11.06
C GLU A 72 -10.11 -0.09 -9.80
N ASN A 73 -9.33 1.00 -9.90
CA ASN A 73 -9.29 1.99 -8.84
C ASN A 73 -10.68 2.66 -8.73
N PRO A 74 -11.34 2.67 -7.55
CA PRO A 74 -12.67 3.25 -7.41
C PRO A 74 -12.74 4.77 -7.66
N ASP A 75 -11.63 5.51 -7.55
CA ASP A 75 -11.58 6.97 -7.75
C ASP A 75 -11.44 7.42 -9.23
N GLY A 76 -11.84 6.56 -10.19
CA GLY A 76 -11.71 6.80 -11.64
C GLY A 76 -12.94 7.41 -12.29
#